data_AF-A0A969D4D2-F1
#
_entry.id   AF-A0A969D4D2-F1
#
_cell.length_a   1.000
_cell.length_b   1.000
_cell.length_c   1.000
_cell.angle_alpha   90.00
_cell.angle_beta   90.00
_cell.angle_gamma   90.00
#
_symmetry.space_group_name_H-M   'P 1'
#
loop_
_entity.id
_entity.type
_entity.pdbx_description
1 polymer ?
#
loop_
_entity_poly.entity_id
_entity_poly.type
_entity_poly.pdbx_seq_one_letter_code
_entity_poly.pdbx_strand_id
1 'polypeptide(L)' 'MKSSARRVLVIGGSMSGLFSALYLRRRGWDVDVYERSSAPLTGRGAGHHDPPR' A
#
# COMPACT_ATOMS: atom_id res chain seq x y z
N MET A 1 -31.03 -0.43 -3.92
CA MET A 1 -30.31 0.41 -2.92
C MET A 1 -28.82 0.24 -3.14
N LYS A 2 -28.06 1.31 -3.41
CA LYS A 2 -26.58 1.23 -3.42
C LYS A 2 -26.14 1.15 -1.96
N SER A 3 -25.65 -0.01 -1.53
CA SER A 3 -24.91 -0.12 -0.26
C SER A 3 -23.75 0.87 -0.35
N SER A 4 -23.63 1.79 0.61
CA SER A 4 -22.50 2.71 0.63
C SER A 4 -21.25 1.87 0.85
N ALA A 5 -20.43 1.74 -0.19
CA ALA A 5 -19.12 1.10 -0.06
C ALA A 5 -18.35 1.86 1.02
N ARG A 6 -17.88 1.12 2.03
CA ARG A 6 -17.06 1.69 3.10
C ARG A 6 -15.76 2.21 2.47
N ARG A 7 -15.36 3.43 2.81
CA ARG A 7 -14.13 4.05 2.30
C ARG A 7 -12.96 3.81 3.26
N VAL A 8 -11.77 3.51 2.72
CA VAL A 8 -10.53 3.30 3.48
C VAL A 8 -9.37 4.03 2.83
N LEU A 9 -8.53 4.60 3.69
CA LEU A 9 -7.25 5.15 3.34
C LEU A 9 -6.12 4.23 3.82
N VAL A 10 -5.25 3.80 2.92
CA VAL A 10 -4.03 3.05 3.26
C VAL A 10 -2.82 3.97 3.03
N ILE A 11 -2.02 4.16 4.08
CA ILE A 11 -0.79 4.96 4.04
C ILE A 11 0.41 4.01 4.09
N GLY A 12 1.22 4.02 3.03
CA GLY A 12 2.37 3.13 2.82
C GLY A 12 2.19 2.20 1.62
N GLY A 13 3.12 2.26 0.68
CA GLY A 13 3.17 1.47 -0.56
C GLY A 13 4.02 0.21 -0.48
N SER A 14 4.35 -0.25 0.73
CA SER A 14 5.05 -1.53 0.93
C SER A 14 4.14 -2.73 0.62
N MET A 15 4.69 -3.94 0.65
CA MET A 15 3.89 -5.16 0.50
C MET A 15 2.70 -5.21 1.46
N SER A 16 2.89 -4.89 2.75
CA SER A 16 1.81 -4.93 3.73
C SER A 16 0.69 -3.93 3.41
N GLY A 17 1.02 -2.74 2.92
CA GLY A 17 0.04 -1.74 2.47
C GLY A 17 -0.78 -2.22 1.27
N LEU A 18 -0.11 -2.74 0.24
CA LEU A 18 -0.77 -3.25 -0.96
C LEU A 18 -1.65 -4.49 -0.67
N PHE A 19 -1.18 -5.41 0.17
CA PHE A 19 -1.97 -6.57 0.59
C PHE A 19 -3.22 -6.15 1.36
N SER A 20 -3.11 -5.17 2.26
CA SER A 20 -4.25 -4.64 3.01
C SER A 20 -5.28 -4.00 2.09
N ALA A 21 -4.83 -3.19 1.11
CA ALA A 21 -5.69 -2.57 0.13
C ALA A 21 -6.42 -3.60 -0.75
N LEU A 22 -5.70 -4.61 -1.25
CA LEU A 22 -6.29 -5.70 -2.04
C LEU A 22 -7.33 -6.49 -1.26
N TYR A 23 -7.07 -6.81 0.00
CA TYR A 23 -8.01 -7.51 0.87
C TYR A 23 -9.32 -6.73 1.06
N LEU A 24 -9.23 -5.42 1.33
CA LEU A 24 -10.39 -4.56 1.54
C LEU A 24 -11.19 -4.33 0.26
N ARG A 25 -10.52 -4.14 -0.88
CA ARG A 25 -11.18 -4.05 -2.19
C ARG A 25 -11.97 -5.33 -2.52
N ARG A 26 -11.43 -6.51 -2.23
CA ARG A 26 -12.14 -7.79 -2.39
C ARG A 26 -13.40 -7.91 -1.51
N ARG A 27 -13.47 -7.16 -0.41
CA ARG A 27 -14.65 -7.06 0.45
C ARG A 27 -15.67 -6.02 -0.03
N GLY A 28 -15.43 -5.36 -1.16
CA GLY A 28 -16.32 -4.35 -1.74
C GLY A 28 -16.13 -2.95 -1.14
N TRP A 29 -14.97 -2.67 -0.54
CA TRP A 29 -14.65 -1.37 0.02
C TRP A 29 -13.99 -0.50 -1.05
N ASP A 30 -14.21 0.80 -0.94
CA ASP A 30 -13.56 1.82 -1.75
C ASP A 30 -12.25 2.21 -1.06
N VAL A 31 -11.11 2.00 -1.73
CA VAL A 31 -9.80 2.05 -1.07
C VAL A 31 -8.81 2.89 -1.88
N ASP A 32 -8.27 3.92 -1.22
CA ASP A 32 -7.21 4.75 -1.75
C ASP A 32 -5.89 4.43 -1.04
N VAL A 33 -4.79 4.32 -1.80
CA VAL A 33 -3.44 4.04 -1.27
C VAL A 33 -2.55 5.24 -1.54
N TYR A 34 -1.91 5.74 -0.49
CA TYR A 34 -0.97 6.86 -0.55
C TYR A 34 0.41 6.41 -0.07
N GLU A 35 1.43 6.77 -0.82
CA GLU A 35 2.84 6.53 -0.49
C GLU A 35 3.59 7.86 -0.59
N ARG A 36 4.56 8.06 0.31
CA ARG A 36 5.37 9.28 0.37
C ARG A 36 6.38 9.34 -0.77
N SER A 37 6.90 8.19 -1.22
CA SER A 37 7.85 8.10 -2.31
C SER A 37 7.18 8.32 -3.67
N SER A 38 7.56 9.38 -4.37
CA SER A 38 7.23 9.62 -5.79
C SER A 38 8.01 8.71 -6.74
N ALA A 39 9.06 8.03 -6.25
CA ALA A 39 9.79 7.04 -7.02
C ALA A 39 9.07 5.68 -6.95
N PRO A 40 8.89 4.96 -8.08
CA PRO A 40 8.58 3.54 -8.07
C PRO A 40 9.58 2.84 -7.14
N LEU A 41 9.17 1.79 -6.43
CA LEU A 41 10.02 1.00 -5.54
C LEU A 41 11.29 0.51 -6.27
N THR A 42 12.31 1.37 -6.31
CA THR A 42 13.60 1.16 -6.92
C THR A 42 14.58 1.42 -5.79
N GLY A 43 15.00 0.32 -5.16
CA GLY A 43 15.91 0.35 -4.01
C GLY A 43 15.21 0.56 -2.68
N ARG A 44 15.62 -0.26 -1.70
CA ARG A 44 15.18 -0.26 -0.29
C ARG A 44 13.87 -1.01 0.00
N GLY A 45 13.79 -2.20 -0.59
CA GLY A 45 13.00 -3.34 -0.14
C GLY A 45 13.75 -4.69 -0.26
N ALA A 46 14.91 -4.72 -0.94
CA ALA A 46 15.92 -5.75 -0.75
C ALA A 46 16.66 -5.45 0.57
N GLY A 47 17.04 -6.47 1.32
CA GLY A 47 17.51 -6.38 2.71
C GLY A 47 18.59 -5.33 3.01
N HIS A 48 18.68 -5.01 4.31
CA HIS A 48 19.76 -4.28 5.00
C HIS A 48 20.89 -3.79 4.08
N HIS A 49 20.86 -2.50 3.72
CA HIS A 49 21.98 -1.85 3.06
C HIS A 49 23.07 -1.63 4.12
N ASP A 50 23.91 -2.63 4.34
CA ASP A 50 25.19 -2.46 5.02
C ASP A 50 26.19 -1.91 3.98
N PRO A 51 26.57 -0.62 4.03
CA PRO A 51 27.58 -0.11 3.11
C PRO A 51 28.96 -0.67 3.50
N PRO A 52 29.79 -1.11 2.53
CA PRO A 52 31.16 -1.50 2.84
C PRO A 52 31.95 -0.28 3.37
N ARG A 53 32.73 -0.52 4.44
CA ARG A 53 33.71 0.44 4.97
C ARG A 53 34.86 0.63 3.99
#